data_AF-A0A917TVJ4-F1
#
_entry.id   AF-A0A917TVJ4-F1
#
_cell.length_a   1.000
_cell.length_b   1.000
_cell.length_c   1.000
_cell.angle_alpha   90.00
_cell.angle_beta   90.00
_cell.angle_gamma   90.00
#
_symmetry.space_group_name_H-M   'P 1'
#
loop_
_entity.id
_entity.type
_entity.pdbx_description
1 polymer ?
#
loop_
_entity_poly.entity_id
_entity_poly.type
_entity_poly.pdbx_seq_one_letter_code
_entity_poly.pdbx_strand_id
1 'polypeptide(L)'
;MAQMIMLSDWHPDIIEFIISKMQNPTILQYLIENAEDEQIRQLAAEKLKFSPLTATERDMYQGIVNYKMLPGYGGFPEHVIKEAENKLQNGGSYQVHNPEFLTGANISVCLTKEFMDAVEQDEEYTLRFPDVENYNTEQMDAYNNTWHEYGDVREWEKLGYPTRVYRRIKAKELWNLISICATYSAEPGIFYIDNANDMTNAKAYGQKVVATNPCGK
;
A
#
# COMPACT_ATOMS: atom_id res chain seq x y z
N MET A 1 0.64 -12.59 19.60
CA MET A 1 1.74 -12.57 18.61
C MET A 1 1.31 -11.61 17.51
N ALA A 2 2.12 -10.58 17.20
CA ALA A 2 1.87 -9.76 16.02
C ALA A 2 2.16 -10.62 14.77
N GLN A 3 1.21 -10.69 13.84
CA GLN A 3 1.39 -11.37 12.57
C GLN A 3 1.97 -10.38 11.56
N MET A 4 2.88 -10.84 10.69
CA MET A 4 3.41 -10.04 9.59
C MET A 4 2.99 -10.68 8.28
N ILE A 5 2.39 -9.89 7.40
CA ILE A 5 1.95 -10.34 6.06
C ILE A 5 2.89 -9.70 5.05
N MET A 6 3.37 -10.49 4.10
CA MET A 6 4.30 -10.03 3.08
C MET A 6 3.73 -10.25 1.69
N LEU A 7 3.99 -9.31 0.79
CA LEU A 7 3.62 -9.45 -0.61
C LEU A 7 4.76 -8.95 -1.51
N SER A 8 5.05 -9.69 -2.57
CA SER A 8 6.11 -9.32 -3.51
C SER A 8 5.68 -8.23 -4.47
N ASP A 9 6.62 -7.39 -4.88
CA ASP A 9 6.41 -6.26 -5.80
C ASP A 9 5.70 -6.63 -7.12
N TRP A 10 5.94 -7.83 -7.64
CA TRP A 10 5.34 -8.35 -8.87
C TRP A 10 3.89 -8.81 -8.70
N HIS A 11 3.37 -8.91 -7.48
CA HIS A 11 2.03 -9.44 -7.25
C HIS A 11 0.95 -8.50 -7.80
N PRO A 12 -0.10 -9.01 -8.48
CA PRO A 12 -1.19 -8.18 -9.04
C PRO A 12 -1.85 -7.25 -8.02
N ASP A 13 -2.03 -7.74 -6.79
CA ASP A 13 -2.73 -7.02 -5.72
C ASP A 13 -1.84 -6.09 -4.89
N ILE A 14 -0.58 -5.85 -5.29
CA ILE A 14 0.39 -5.09 -4.49
C ILE A 14 -0.10 -3.69 -4.11
N ILE A 15 -0.80 -3.02 -5.02
CA ILE A 15 -1.33 -1.67 -4.79
C ILE A 15 -2.45 -1.70 -3.75
N GLU A 16 -3.40 -2.61 -3.89
CA GLU A 16 -4.50 -2.79 -2.94
C GLU A 16 -3.96 -3.17 -1.57
N PHE A 17 -3.00 -4.09 -1.52
CA PHE A 17 -2.35 -4.52 -0.30
C PHE A 17 -1.76 -3.34 0.49
N ILE A 18 -1.02 -2.45 -0.19
CA ILE A 18 -0.44 -1.25 0.42
C ILE A 18 -1.52 -0.26 0.88
N ILE A 19 -2.47 0.09 0.00
CA ILE A 19 -3.50 1.10 0.29
C ILE A 19 -4.45 0.63 1.38
N SER A 20 -4.70 -0.69 1.48
CA SER A 20 -5.61 -1.27 2.47
C SER A 20 -5.23 -0.92 3.92
N LYS A 21 -3.94 -0.69 4.18
CA LYS A 21 -3.36 -0.34 5.47
C LYS A 21 -3.19 1.17 5.69
N MET A 22 -3.46 1.99 4.68
CA MET A 22 -3.38 3.43 4.80
C MET A 22 -4.51 3.95 5.70
N GLN A 23 -4.15 4.49 6.86
CA GLN A 23 -5.11 5.03 7.85
C GLN A 23 -5.12 6.56 7.92
N ASN A 24 -4.37 7.24 7.05
CA ASN A 24 -4.31 8.70 7.01
C ASN A 24 -5.13 9.28 5.84
N PRO A 25 -6.30 9.89 6.11
CA PRO A 25 -7.14 10.49 5.06
C PRO A 25 -6.45 11.58 4.24
N THR A 26 -5.47 12.28 4.81
CA THR A 26 -4.73 13.34 4.10
C THR A 26 -3.82 12.72 3.04
N ILE A 27 -3.20 11.59 3.35
CA ILE A 27 -2.35 10.87 2.39
C ILE A 27 -3.18 10.24 1.29
N LEU A 28 -4.36 9.70 1.61
CA LEU A 28 -5.30 9.21 0.59
C LEU A 28 -5.70 10.33 -0.38
N GLN A 29 -6.05 11.52 0.13
CA GLN A 29 -6.32 12.70 -0.72
C GLN A 29 -5.11 13.08 -1.58
N TYR A 30 -3.91 13.12 -0.99
CA TYR A 30 -2.69 13.39 -1.73
C TYR A 30 -2.49 12.40 -2.88
N LEU A 31 -2.68 11.09 -2.65
CA LEU A 31 -2.56 10.07 -3.69
C LEU A 31 -3.60 10.25 -4.79
N ILE A 32 -4.85 10.58 -4.45
CA ILE A 32 -5.91 10.84 -5.43
C ILE A 32 -5.54 12.02 -6.36
N GLU A 33 -4.92 13.06 -5.81
CA GLU A 33 -4.60 14.29 -6.54
C GLU A 33 -3.29 14.19 -7.34
N ASN A 34 -2.30 13.43 -6.84
CA ASN A 34 -0.92 13.51 -7.34
C ASN A 34 -0.40 12.22 -7.99
N ALA A 35 -1.04 11.06 -7.79
CA ALA A 35 -0.62 9.84 -8.49
C ALA A 35 -0.97 9.94 -9.98
N GLU A 36 -0.03 9.55 -10.85
CA GLU A 36 -0.29 9.41 -12.29
C GLU A 36 -1.07 8.12 -12.56
N ASP A 37 -0.81 7.09 -11.75
CA ASP A 37 -1.42 5.77 -11.90
C ASP A 37 -2.92 5.76 -11.54
N GLU A 38 -3.77 5.34 -12.49
CA GLU A 38 -5.23 5.38 -12.31
C GLU A 38 -5.73 4.44 -11.20
N GLN A 39 -5.13 3.26 -11.05
CA GLN A 39 -5.54 2.28 -10.04
C GLN A 39 -5.19 2.76 -8.64
N ILE A 40 -4.04 3.43 -8.46
CA ILE A 40 -3.67 4.05 -7.18
C ILE A 40 -4.72 5.09 -6.78
N ARG A 41 -5.08 6.00 -7.68
CA ARG A 41 -6.10 7.02 -7.40
C ARG A 41 -7.45 6.40 -7.07
N GLN A 42 -7.86 5.39 -7.84
CA GLN A 42 -9.14 4.70 -7.65
C GLN A 42 -9.20 4.04 -6.27
N LEU A 43 -8.22 3.21 -5.92
CA LEU A 43 -8.20 2.50 -4.64
C LEU A 43 -8.08 3.46 -3.46
N ALA A 44 -7.32 4.56 -3.60
CA ALA A 44 -7.25 5.60 -2.58
C ALA A 44 -8.61 6.30 -2.38
N ALA A 45 -9.35 6.57 -3.46
CA ALA A 45 -10.69 7.14 -3.40
C ALA A 45 -11.70 6.17 -2.77
N GLU A 46 -11.67 4.89 -3.11
CA GLU A 46 -12.53 3.85 -2.52
C GLU A 46 -12.27 3.66 -1.01
N LYS A 47 -11.01 3.88 -0.58
CA LYS A 47 -10.62 3.86 0.82
C LYS A 47 -11.01 5.12 1.58
N LEU A 48 -11.43 6.18 0.89
CA LEU A 48 -11.76 7.48 1.48
C LEU A 48 -13.27 7.69 1.57
N LYS A 49 -13.79 7.92 2.79
CA LYS A 49 -15.19 8.24 3.04
C LYS A 49 -15.35 9.72 3.39
N PHE A 50 -16.18 10.43 2.64
CA PHE A 50 -16.55 11.81 2.97
C PHE A 50 -17.88 11.86 3.74
N SER A 51 -17.87 12.57 4.86
CA SER A 51 -19.06 12.86 5.66
C SER A 51 -19.32 14.38 5.62
N PRO A 52 -20.38 14.85 4.93
CA PRO A 52 -20.67 16.28 4.84
C PRO A 52 -21.08 16.86 6.19
N LEU A 53 -20.77 18.14 6.41
CA LEU A 53 -21.24 18.85 7.60
C LEU A 53 -22.77 19.00 7.58
N THR A 54 -23.39 18.76 8.72
CA THR A 54 -24.78 19.17 8.98
C THR A 54 -24.89 20.69 9.07
N ALA A 55 -26.10 21.23 8.94
CA ALA A 55 -26.36 22.66 9.11
C ALA A 55 -25.89 23.15 10.49
N THR A 56 -26.21 22.41 11.56
CA THR A 56 -25.81 22.73 12.93
C THR A 56 -24.29 22.76 13.10
N GLU A 57 -23.57 21.77 12.54
CA GLU A 57 -22.10 21.75 12.62
C GLU A 57 -21.48 22.90 11.84
N ARG A 58 -22.03 23.24 10.67
CA ARG A 58 -21.57 24.39 9.89
C ARG A 58 -21.72 25.69 10.69
N ASP A 59 -22.88 25.91 11.31
CA ASP A 59 -23.12 27.11 12.13
C ASP A 59 -22.18 27.14 13.34
N MET A 60 -21.94 25.99 13.98
CA MET A 60 -21.02 25.85 15.09
C MET A 60 -19.58 26.21 14.70
N TYR A 61 -19.03 25.60 13.64
CA TYR A 61 -17.67 25.88 13.18
C TYR A 61 -17.54 27.33 12.70
N GLN A 62 -18.55 27.87 12.02
CA GLN A 62 -18.55 29.28 11.62
C GLN A 62 -18.49 30.20 12.85
N GLY A 63 -19.22 29.85 13.91
CA GLY A 63 -19.15 30.52 15.21
C GLY A 63 -17.73 30.54 15.79
N ILE A 64 -17.01 29.42 15.73
CA ILE A 64 -15.60 29.33 16.18
C ILE A 64 -14.69 30.23 15.32
N VAL A 65 -14.80 30.16 13.99
CA VAL A 65 -13.96 30.94 13.07
C VAL A 65 -14.18 32.45 13.24
N ASN A 66 -15.39 32.89 13.62
CA ASN A 66 -15.66 34.30 13.88
C ASN A 66 -14.79 34.89 15.00
N TYR A 67 -14.29 34.08 15.94
CA TYR A 67 -13.39 34.53 17.01
C TYR A 67 -11.93 34.68 16.57
N LYS A 68 -11.56 34.25 15.35
CA LYS A 68 -10.19 34.31 14.82
C LYS A 68 -9.58 35.71 14.86
N MET A 69 -10.40 36.74 14.65
CA MET A 69 -9.95 38.14 14.57
C MET A 69 -9.99 38.87 15.92
N LEU A 70 -10.42 38.21 17.00
CA LEU A 70 -10.53 38.82 18.33
C LEU A 70 -9.26 38.60 19.15
N PRO A 71 -8.82 39.59 19.96
CA PRO A 71 -7.72 39.41 20.90
C PRO A 71 -7.95 38.21 21.82
N GLY A 72 -7.00 37.28 21.87
CA GLY A 72 -7.12 36.06 22.65
C GLY A 72 -8.05 34.99 22.05
N TYR A 73 -8.42 35.10 20.77
CA TYR A 73 -9.14 34.08 19.99
C TYR A 73 -10.47 33.64 20.62
N GLY A 74 -11.11 34.50 21.42
CA GLY A 74 -12.32 34.15 22.16
C GLY A 74 -12.15 33.02 23.18
N GLY A 75 -10.91 32.73 23.59
CA GLY A 75 -10.57 31.60 24.47
C GLY A 75 -10.32 30.28 23.74
N PHE A 76 -10.42 30.25 22.41
CA PHE A 76 -10.09 29.05 21.62
C PHE A 76 -8.58 28.96 21.35
N PRO A 77 -7.97 27.77 21.50
CA PRO A 77 -6.64 27.52 20.99
C PRO A 77 -6.58 27.68 19.45
N GLU A 78 -5.44 28.11 18.92
CA GLU A 78 -5.24 28.32 17.48
C GLU A 78 -5.53 27.06 16.63
N HIS A 79 -5.20 25.88 17.14
CA HIS A 79 -5.46 24.62 16.44
C HIS A 79 -6.96 24.32 16.28
N VAL A 80 -7.80 24.74 17.23
CA VAL A 80 -9.25 24.55 17.17
C VAL A 80 -9.86 25.44 16.08
N ILE A 81 -9.39 26.68 15.99
CA ILE A 81 -9.79 27.60 14.91
C ILE A 81 -9.37 27.04 13.56
N LYS A 82 -8.13 26.58 13.43
CA LYS A 82 -7.63 25.98 12.19
C LYS A 82 -8.41 24.73 11.78
N GLU A 83 -8.77 23.88 12.74
CA GLU A 83 -9.61 22.70 12.46
C GLU A 83 -11.00 23.11 11.96
N ALA A 84 -11.63 24.11 12.59
CA ALA A 84 -12.92 24.63 12.17
C ALA A 84 -12.87 25.23 10.75
N GLU A 85 -11.81 25.99 10.43
CA GLU A 85 -11.57 26.51 9.08
C GLU A 85 -11.45 25.38 8.05
N ASN A 86 -10.65 24.35 8.34
CA ASN A 86 -10.47 23.21 7.45
C ASN A 86 -11.78 22.45 7.21
N LYS A 87 -12.58 22.19 8.25
CA LYS A 87 -13.88 21.50 8.11
C LYS A 87 -14.88 22.31 7.29
N LEU A 88 -14.90 23.63 7.47
CA LEU A 88 -15.75 24.53 6.66
C LEU A 88 -15.29 24.57 5.21
N GLN A 89 -13.99 24.72 4.96
CA GLN A 89 -13.41 24.73 3.62
C GLN A 89 -13.70 23.42 2.86
N ASN A 90 -13.57 22.29 3.54
CA ASN A 90 -13.82 20.97 2.95
C ASN A 90 -15.33 20.64 2.88
N GLY A 91 -16.19 21.43 3.53
CA GLY A 91 -17.64 21.17 3.62
C GLY A 91 -18.01 19.91 4.40
N GLY A 92 -17.05 19.28 5.11
CA GLY A 92 -17.19 17.98 5.72
C GLY A 92 -15.91 17.47 6.37
N SER A 93 -15.92 16.20 6.73
CA SER A 93 -14.75 15.48 7.22
C SER A 93 -14.49 14.23 6.39
N TYR A 94 -13.22 13.98 6.08
CA TYR A 94 -12.78 12.74 5.50
C TYR A 94 -12.40 11.73 6.58
N GLN A 95 -12.80 10.48 6.38
CA GLN A 95 -12.49 9.34 7.23
C GLN A 95 -12.03 8.18 6.36
N VAL A 96 -11.25 7.27 6.94
CA VAL A 96 -10.89 6.03 6.24
C VAL A 96 -12.05 5.06 6.28
N HIS A 97 -12.37 4.46 5.13
CA HIS A 97 -13.34 3.40 5.00
C HIS A 97 -12.75 2.08 5.51
N ASN A 98 -13.51 1.33 6.30
CA ASN A 98 -13.08 0.07 6.93
C ASN A 98 -11.72 0.18 7.65
N PRO A 99 -11.59 1.05 8.67
CA PRO A 99 -10.33 1.27 9.37
C PRO A 99 -9.85 0.01 10.11
N GLU A 100 -10.76 -0.88 10.49
CA GLU A 100 -10.47 -2.15 11.19
C GLU A 100 -9.84 -3.23 10.30
N PHE A 101 -9.80 -3.02 8.99
CA PHE A 101 -9.21 -4.00 8.07
C PHE A 101 -7.70 -4.10 8.30
N LEU A 102 -7.22 -5.31 8.61
CA LEU A 102 -5.81 -5.65 8.87
C LEU A 102 -5.14 -4.88 10.03
N THR A 103 -5.89 -4.42 11.04
CA THR A 103 -5.31 -3.73 12.21
C THR A 103 -4.46 -4.62 13.13
N GLY A 104 -4.63 -5.95 13.06
CA GLY A 104 -3.91 -6.93 13.89
C GLY A 104 -2.58 -7.44 13.33
N ALA A 105 -2.18 -7.00 12.13
CA ALA A 105 -0.97 -7.48 11.44
C ALA A 105 -0.17 -6.32 10.86
N ASN A 106 1.15 -6.42 10.90
CA ASN A 106 2.03 -5.53 10.14
C ASN A 106 2.13 -6.01 8.69
N ILE A 107 2.30 -5.10 7.74
CA ILE A 107 2.54 -5.47 6.34
C ILE A 107 3.95 -5.15 5.90
N SER A 108 4.49 -5.92 4.96
CA SER A 108 5.75 -5.63 4.29
C SER A 108 5.70 -5.98 2.82
N VAL A 109 6.50 -5.27 2.03
CA VAL A 109 6.67 -5.54 0.61
C VAL A 109 8.04 -6.16 0.35
N CYS A 110 8.05 -7.25 -0.41
CA CYS A 110 9.28 -7.90 -0.85
C CYS A 110 9.72 -7.27 -2.17
N LEU A 111 10.83 -6.52 -2.14
CA LEU A 111 11.41 -5.86 -3.29
C LEU A 111 12.51 -6.71 -3.92
N THR A 112 12.37 -6.90 -5.21
CA THR A 112 13.28 -7.60 -6.10
C THR A 112 14.26 -6.61 -6.72
N LYS A 113 15.41 -7.11 -7.13
CA LYS A 113 16.37 -6.34 -7.91
C LYS A 113 15.77 -5.90 -9.25
N GLU A 114 14.99 -6.79 -9.89
CA GLU A 114 14.27 -6.50 -11.15
C GLU A 114 13.39 -5.26 -11.02
N PHE A 115 12.64 -5.12 -9.93
CA PHE A 115 11.83 -3.94 -9.68
C PHE A 115 12.68 -2.69 -9.45
N MET A 116 13.72 -2.77 -8.62
CA MET A 116 14.58 -1.61 -8.33
C MET A 116 15.32 -1.13 -9.59
N ASP A 117 15.81 -2.04 -10.42
CA ASP A 117 16.43 -1.71 -11.71
C ASP A 117 15.44 -0.96 -12.62
N ALA A 118 14.17 -1.37 -12.66
CA ALA A 118 13.11 -0.69 -13.39
C ALA A 118 12.78 0.71 -12.83
N VAL A 119 12.83 0.89 -11.50
CA VAL A 119 12.67 2.21 -10.84
C VAL A 119 13.79 3.15 -11.26
N GLU A 120 15.04 2.69 -11.23
CA GLU A 120 16.22 3.47 -11.58
C GLU A 120 16.22 3.89 -13.05
N GLN A 121 15.74 3.01 -13.93
CA GLN A 121 15.70 3.22 -15.38
C GLN A 121 14.43 3.92 -15.88
N ASP A 122 13.49 4.25 -14.97
CA ASP A 122 12.19 4.87 -15.31
C ASP A 122 11.32 4.01 -16.24
N GLU A 123 11.36 2.70 -16.04
CA GLU A 123 10.67 1.73 -16.89
C GLU A 123 9.29 1.33 -16.35
N GLU A 124 8.51 0.66 -17.21
CA GLU A 124 7.33 -0.06 -16.76
C GLU A 124 7.71 -1.37 -16.07
N TYR A 125 6.99 -1.68 -14.99
CA TYR A 125 7.09 -2.91 -14.24
C TYR A 125 5.83 -3.76 -14.44
N THR A 126 6.02 -5.07 -14.57
CA THR A 126 4.96 -6.02 -14.89
C THR A 126 4.44 -6.70 -13.63
N LEU A 127 3.17 -6.47 -13.29
CA LEU A 127 2.45 -7.19 -12.25
C LEU A 127 1.89 -8.48 -12.83
N ARG A 128 2.35 -9.62 -12.30
CA ARG A 128 2.15 -10.95 -12.86
C ARG A 128 2.01 -12.03 -11.79
N PHE A 129 1.33 -13.11 -12.13
CA PHE A 129 1.13 -14.25 -11.23
C PHE A 129 1.10 -15.56 -12.04
N PRO A 130 1.32 -16.74 -11.43
CA PRO A 130 0.94 -18.02 -12.02
C PRO A 130 -0.43 -17.98 -12.73
N ASP A 131 -0.50 -18.49 -13.95
CA ASP A 131 -1.72 -18.44 -14.79
C ASP A 131 -2.74 -19.54 -14.40
N VAL A 132 -3.10 -19.55 -13.11
CA VAL A 132 -3.92 -20.59 -12.48
C VAL A 132 -5.27 -20.78 -13.16
N GLU A 133 -5.82 -19.74 -13.78
CA GLU A 133 -7.11 -19.78 -14.47
C GLU A 133 -7.07 -20.56 -15.79
N ASN A 134 -5.89 -20.67 -16.42
CA ASN A 134 -5.71 -21.32 -17.72
C ASN A 134 -4.88 -22.60 -17.66
N TYR A 135 -4.51 -23.06 -16.45
CA TYR A 135 -3.77 -24.30 -16.29
C TYR A 135 -4.57 -25.52 -16.71
N ASN A 136 -3.89 -26.43 -17.40
CA ASN A 136 -4.37 -27.80 -17.56
C ASN A 136 -4.24 -28.58 -16.24
N THR A 137 -4.73 -29.82 -16.21
CA THR A 137 -4.70 -30.66 -15.00
C THR A 137 -3.29 -30.85 -14.44
N GLU A 138 -2.30 -31.14 -15.28
CA GLU A 138 -0.91 -31.37 -14.84
C GLU A 138 -0.28 -30.09 -14.27
N GLN A 139 -0.53 -28.94 -14.89
CA GLN A 139 -0.02 -27.64 -14.44
C GLN A 139 -0.69 -27.21 -13.13
N MET A 140 -1.99 -27.45 -12.98
CA MET A 140 -2.73 -27.17 -11.75
C MET A 140 -2.23 -28.06 -10.60
N ASP A 141 -1.99 -29.34 -10.88
CA ASP A 141 -1.41 -30.27 -9.91
C ASP A 141 0.00 -29.82 -9.50
N ALA A 142 0.82 -29.39 -10.46
CA ALA A 142 2.14 -28.84 -10.15
C ALA A 142 2.04 -27.58 -9.27
N TYR A 143 1.15 -26.64 -9.60
CA TYR A 143 0.94 -25.42 -8.83
C TYR A 143 0.52 -25.74 -7.38
N ASN A 144 -0.53 -26.55 -7.20
CA ASN A 144 -1.05 -26.88 -5.88
C ASN A 144 0.00 -27.59 -5.00
N ASN A 145 0.82 -28.44 -5.61
CA ASN A 145 1.79 -29.26 -4.86
C ASN A 145 3.17 -28.62 -4.72
N THR A 146 3.57 -27.66 -5.56
CA THR A 146 4.97 -27.20 -5.59
C THR A 146 5.15 -25.68 -5.60
N TRP A 147 4.11 -24.88 -5.88
CA TRP A 147 4.25 -23.41 -5.91
C TRP A 147 4.83 -22.84 -4.61
N HIS A 148 4.41 -23.39 -3.46
CA HIS A 148 4.88 -22.97 -2.15
C HIS A 148 6.38 -23.24 -1.89
N GLU A 149 7.00 -24.13 -2.65
CA GLU A 149 8.45 -24.39 -2.58
C GLU A 149 9.25 -23.27 -3.26
N TYR A 150 8.67 -22.62 -4.29
CA TYR A 150 9.30 -21.53 -5.03
C TYR A 150 8.88 -20.15 -4.51
N GLY A 151 7.57 -19.93 -4.42
CA GLY A 151 6.95 -18.68 -3.97
C GLY A 151 7.38 -17.43 -4.75
N ASP A 152 7.90 -17.62 -5.96
CA ASP A 152 8.49 -16.59 -6.81
C ASP A 152 8.07 -16.81 -8.27
N VAL A 153 7.29 -15.88 -8.81
CA VAL A 153 6.77 -15.97 -10.18
C VAL A 153 7.90 -16.04 -11.22
N ARG A 154 9.07 -15.47 -10.91
CA ARG A 154 10.25 -15.47 -11.79
C ARG A 154 10.88 -16.85 -11.88
N GLU A 155 10.87 -17.62 -10.80
CA GLU A 155 11.36 -19.00 -10.81
C GLU A 155 10.35 -19.94 -11.47
N TRP A 156 9.08 -19.71 -11.20
CA TRP A 156 7.99 -20.46 -11.82
C TRP A 156 8.00 -20.36 -13.35
N GLU A 157 8.23 -19.16 -13.87
CA GLU A 157 8.41 -18.94 -15.32
C GLU A 157 9.67 -19.67 -15.86
N LYS A 158 10.78 -19.67 -15.12
CA LYS A 158 12.02 -20.39 -15.51
C LYS A 158 11.84 -21.91 -15.57
N LEU A 159 10.90 -22.47 -14.80
CA LEU A 159 10.52 -23.88 -14.87
C LEU A 159 9.66 -24.21 -16.11
N GLY A 160 9.26 -23.20 -16.88
CA GLY A 160 8.44 -23.35 -18.08
C GLY A 160 6.93 -23.36 -17.79
N TYR A 161 6.51 -23.01 -16.57
CA TYR A 161 5.10 -22.87 -16.27
C TYR A 161 4.55 -21.51 -16.77
N PRO A 162 3.30 -21.47 -17.27
CA PRO A 162 2.72 -20.23 -17.77
C PRO A 162 2.51 -19.21 -16.64
N THR A 163 2.76 -17.95 -16.93
CA THR A 163 2.42 -16.82 -16.06
C THR A 163 1.50 -15.87 -16.80
N ARG A 164 0.67 -15.17 -16.04
CA ARG A 164 -0.26 -14.18 -16.55
C ARG A 164 0.18 -12.79 -16.13
N VAL A 165 0.28 -11.90 -17.10
CA VAL A 165 0.40 -10.46 -16.86
C VAL A 165 -0.98 -9.90 -16.59
N TYR A 166 -1.17 -9.30 -15.42
CA TYR A 166 -2.42 -8.65 -15.04
C TYR A 166 -2.40 -7.18 -15.42
N ARG A 167 -1.25 -6.53 -15.21
CA ARG A 167 -1.09 -5.09 -15.38
C ARG A 167 0.37 -4.70 -15.59
N ARG A 168 0.58 -3.58 -16.27
CA ARG A 168 1.86 -2.85 -16.28
C ARG A 168 1.68 -1.50 -15.59
N ILE A 169 2.67 -1.08 -14.82
CA ILE A 169 2.69 0.17 -14.06
C ILE A 169 4.07 0.80 -14.21
N LYS A 170 4.20 2.14 -14.27
CA LYS A 170 5.52 2.78 -14.15
C LYS A 170 6.15 2.39 -12.82
N ALA A 171 7.36 1.83 -12.82
CA ALA A 171 8.01 1.34 -11.61
C ALA A 171 8.11 2.43 -10.53
N LYS A 172 8.38 3.68 -10.94
CA LYS A 172 8.41 4.84 -10.05
C LYS A 172 7.07 5.14 -9.36
N GLU A 173 5.93 4.89 -10.00
CA GLU A 173 4.62 5.12 -9.38
C GLU A 173 4.39 4.14 -8.22
N LEU A 174 4.73 2.86 -8.43
CA LEU A 174 4.66 1.86 -7.36
C LEU A 174 5.66 2.18 -6.23
N TRP A 175 6.88 2.60 -6.58
CA TRP A 175 7.89 2.99 -5.60
C TRP A 175 7.47 4.22 -4.78
N ASN A 176 6.89 5.23 -5.44
CA ASN A 176 6.36 6.43 -4.80
C ASN A 176 5.25 6.07 -3.80
N LEU A 177 4.32 5.19 -4.21
CA LEU A 177 3.28 4.68 -3.31
C LEU A 177 3.88 4.01 -2.07
N ILE A 178 4.82 3.07 -2.25
CA ILE A 178 5.49 2.37 -1.15
C ILE A 178 6.16 3.38 -0.21
N SER A 179 6.92 4.33 -0.77
CA SER A 179 7.70 5.31 -0.02
C SER A 179 6.82 6.27 0.77
N ILE A 180 5.77 6.80 0.16
CA ILE A 180 4.80 7.69 0.81
C ILE A 180 4.11 6.95 1.96
N CYS A 181 3.60 5.74 1.70
CA CYS A 181 2.92 4.96 2.73
C CYS A 181 3.84 4.63 3.90
N ALA A 182 5.05 4.13 3.62
CA ALA A 182 6.03 3.83 4.66
C ALA A 182 6.41 5.06 5.49
N THR A 183 6.54 6.23 4.86
CA THR A 183 6.88 7.48 5.55
C THR A 183 5.77 7.96 6.48
N TYR A 184 4.51 7.92 6.02
CA TYR A 184 3.39 8.53 6.73
C TYR A 184 2.54 7.56 7.56
N SER A 185 2.77 6.26 7.44
CA SER A 185 2.07 5.21 8.20
C SER A 185 3.01 4.19 8.85
N ALA A 186 4.34 4.34 8.72
CA ALA A 186 5.34 3.36 9.15
C ALA A 186 5.17 1.96 8.52
N GLU A 187 4.34 1.85 7.47
CA GLU A 187 4.00 0.62 6.76
C GLU A 187 3.72 0.93 5.27
N PRO A 188 4.07 0.04 4.33
CA PRO A 188 4.67 -1.27 4.56
C PRO A 188 6.15 -1.21 4.99
N GLY A 189 6.58 -2.22 5.75
CA GLY A 189 8.00 -2.52 5.87
C GLY A 189 8.59 -2.90 4.51
N ILE A 190 9.88 -2.67 4.31
CA ILE A 190 10.57 -2.97 3.05
C ILE A 190 11.56 -4.12 3.28
N PHE A 191 11.44 -5.16 2.47
CA PHE A 191 12.34 -6.31 2.51
C PHE A 191 12.95 -6.60 1.13
N TYR A 192 14.27 -6.44 1.00
CA TYR A 192 14.97 -6.72 -0.26
C TYR A 192 15.23 -8.22 -0.40
N ILE A 193 14.33 -8.94 -1.08
CA ILE A 193 14.31 -10.42 -1.11
C ILE A 193 15.53 -11.01 -1.80
N ASP A 194 16.02 -10.39 -2.88
CA ASP A 194 17.16 -10.90 -3.63
C ASP A 194 18.47 -10.75 -2.82
N ASN A 195 18.66 -9.62 -2.14
CA ASN A 195 19.81 -9.40 -1.26
C ASN A 195 19.82 -10.38 -0.08
N ALA A 196 18.66 -10.63 0.53
CA ALA A 196 18.54 -11.58 1.64
C ALA A 196 18.89 -13.02 1.20
N ASN A 197 18.45 -13.42 0.00
CA ASN A 197 18.81 -14.71 -0.58
C ASN A 197 20.29 -14.80 -0.96
N ASP A 198 20.93 -13.68 -1.35
CA ASP A 198 22.36 -13.65 -1.69
C ASP A 198 23.29 -13.63 -0.47
N MET A 199 22.86 -13.06 0.65
CA MET A 199 23.67 -12.92 1.87
C MET A 199 23.48 -14.04 2.90
N THR A 200 22.51 -14.94 2.71
CA THR A 200 22.27 -16.06 3.64
C THR A 200 23.13 -17.29 3.31
N ASN A 201 23.79 -17.84 4.34
CA ASN A 201 24.48 -19.15 4.28
C ASN A 201 23.51 -20.32 4.04
N ALA A 202 22.19 -20.07 4.04
CA ALA A 202 21.12 -21.05 3.85
C ALA A 202 21.01 -21.60 2.41
N LYS A 203 21.71 -21.00 1.43
CA LYS A 203 21.90 -21.63 0.10
C LYS A 203 22.50 -23.04 0.20
N ALA A 204 23.25 -23.35 1.27
CA ALA A 204 23.82 -24.68 1.52
C ALA A 204 22.79 -25.72 2.04
N TYR A 205 21.59 -25.29 2.47
CA TYR A 205 20.56 -26.14 3.09
C TYR A 205 19.19 -26.10 2.38
N GLY A 206 19.08 -25.43 1.23
CA GLY A 206 17.87 -25.45 0.39
C GLY A 206 16.67 -24.66 0.96
N GLN A 207 16.86 -23.81 1.98
CA GLN A 207 15.80 -22.96 2.51
C GLN A 207 15.92 -21.55 1.93
N LYS A 208 14.93 -21.13 1.13
CA LYS A 208 14.81 -19.79 0.56
C LYS A 208 13.89 -18.94 1.45
N VAL A 209 14.18 -17.64 1.58
CA VAL A 209 13.30 -16.74 2.35
C VAL A 209 12.08 -16.42 1.48
N VAL A 210 10.98 -17.15 1.71
CA VAL A 210 9.68 -16.89 1.07
C VAL A 210 8.82 -15.92 1.90
N ALA A 211 9.14 -15.76 3.19
CA ALA A 211 8.65 -14.73 4.10
C ALA A 211 9.63 -14.58 5.28
N THR A 212 9.83 -13.37 5.80
CA THR A 212 10.58 -13.11 7.04
C THR A 212 9.65 -13.02 8.25
N ASN A 213 10.18 -13.28 9.45
CA ASN A 213 9.42 -13.23 10.70
C ASN A 213 9.12 -11.76 11.11
N PRO A 214 8.20 -11.51 12.07
CA PRO A 214 7.72 -10.17 12.40
C PRO A 214 8.77 -9.16 12.86
N CYS A 215 10.00 -9.61 13.14
CA CYS A 215 11.10 -8.77 13.62
C CYS A 215 12.11 -8.39 12.53
N GLY A 216 11.93 -8.81 11.28
CA GLY A 216 12.73 -8.35 10.13
C GLY A 216 14.24 -8.47 10.29
N LYS A 217 14.72 -9.48 11.04
CA LYS A 217 16.16 -9.78 11.21
C LYS A 217 16.55 -11.05 10.47
#